data_AF-A0A177NEX3-F1
#
_entry.id   AF-A0A177NEX3-F1
#
_cell.length_a   1.000
_cell.length_b   1.000
_cell.length_c   1.000
_cell.angle_alpha   90.00
_cell.angle_beta   90.00
_cell.angle_gamma   90.00
#
_symmetry.space_group_name_H-M   'P 1'
#
loop_
_entity.id
_entity.type
_entity.pdbx_description
1 polymer ?
#
loop_
_entity_poly.entity_id
_entity_poly.type
_entity_poly.pdbx_seq_one_letter_code
_entity_poly.pdbx_strand_id
1 'polypeptide(L)'
;MMAIHSTSSLSVSIPSIDSVLLNKIIDGCFEKARDDYRVNRFFNNNSLSEQTKPLKDFVKLVLNGAKGEALTEALEAYFTAAFARSNAKPSLVTGNDFVFLLDVVGGRDLQVITPLCPCHHFLLKLEPNDDNYDVMMEHLQATLNELSLDKPLADQILAFAESGRESALGRQEPVS
;
A
#
# COMPACT_ATOMS: atom_id res chain seq x y z
N MET A 1 -11.85 -37.91 -4.87
CA MET A 1 -10.49 -37.68 -4.34
C MET A 1 -10.16 -36.23 -4.59
N MET A 2 -10.11 -35.41 -3.52
CA MET A 2 -9.52 -34.06 -3.37
C MET A 2 -9.88 -32.96 -4.42
N ALA A 3 -10.16 -31.71 -4.07
CA ALA A 3 -9.48 -30.89 -3.08
C ALA A 3 -10.42 -29.90 -2.38
N ILE A 4 -10.20 -29.80 -1.07
CA ILE A 4 -10.61 -28.74 -0.17
C ILE A 4 -9.77 -27.49 -0.46
N HIS A 5 -10.36 -26.45 -1.05
CA HIS A 5 -9.75 -25.13 -1.04
C HIS A 5 -10.12 -24.46 0.29
N SER A 6 -9.30 -24.72 1.30
CA SER A 6 -9.27 -23.94 2.52
C SER A 6 -8.83 -22.52 2.17
N THR A 7 -9.80 -21.62 2.01
CA THR A 7 -9.56 -20.18 2.07
C THR A 7 -9.08 -19.87 3.49
N SER A 8 -7.77 -19.86 3.69
CA SER A 8 -7.16 -19.39 4.93
C SER A 8 -7.33 -17.88 4.97
N SER A 9 -8.51 -17.43 5.42
CA SER A 9 -8.73 -16.06 5.83
C SER A 9 -7.79 -15.79 7.01
N LEU A 10 -6.66 -15.15 6.74
CA LEU A 10 -5.79 -14.61 7.76
C LEU A 10 -6.55 -13.50 8.48
N SER A 11 -7.38 -13.87 9.45
CA SER A 11 -7.88 -12.93 10.45
C SER A 11 -6.71 -12.61 11.38
N VAL A 12 -5.76 -11.81 10.91
CA VAL A 12 -4.74 -11.21 11.78
C VAL A 12 -5.48 -10.23 12.68
N SER A 13 -5.93 -10.72 13.83
CA SER A 13 -6.52 -9.89 14.87
C SER A 13 -5.37 -9.13 15.55
N ILE A 14 -5.07 -7.93 15.06
CA ILE A 14 -4.17 -7.03 15.77
C ILE A 14 -4.89 -6.63 17.07
N PRO A 15 -4.25 -6.73 18.25
CA PRO A 15 -4.82 -6.22 19.49
C PRO A 15 -5.14 -4.73 19.34
N SER A 16 -6.12 -4.26 20.10
CA SER A 16 -6.57 -2.87 20.10
C SER A 16 -5.38 -1.91 20.30
N ILE A 17 -4.86 -1.35 19.21
CA ILE A 17 -3.83 -0.33 19.24
C ILE A 17 -4.48 1.02 19.52
N ASP A 18 -3.91 1.79 20.44
CA ASP A 18 -4.40 3.13 20.71
C ASP A 18 -4.20 4.04 19.49
N SER A 19 -5.16 4.93 19.25
CA SER A 19 -5.17 5.82 18.09
C SER A 19 -4.00 6.81 18.07
N VAL A 20 -3.51 7.25 19.25
CA VAL A 20 -2.35 8.15 19.35
C VAL A 20 -1.08 7.38 18.99
N LEU A 21 -0.96 6.14 19.46
CA LEU A 21 0.16 5.27 19.10
C LEU A 21 0.17 4.93 17.60
N LEU A 22 -0.98 4.56 17.04
CA LEU A 22 -1.13 4.31 15.61
C LEU A 22 -0.68 5.51 14.76
N ASN A 23 -1.12 6.72 15.13
CA ASN A 23 -0.75 7.93 14.40
C ASN A 23 0.77 8.15 14.44
N LYS A 24 1.42 7.95 15.60
CA LYS A 24 2.88 8.09 15.75
C LYS A 24 3.65 7.07 14.91
N ILE A 25 3.19 5.83 14.84
CA ILE A 25 3.81 4.79 14.01
C ILE A 25 3.74 5.18 12.54
N ILE A 26 2.56 5.59 12.06
CA ILE A 26 2.38 5.97 10.65
C ILE A 26 3.22 7.21 10.31
N ASP A 27 3.18 8.25 11.14
CA ASP A 27 3.93 9.48 10.90
C ASP A 27 5.44 9.23 10.91
N GLY A 28 5.93 8.49 11.90
CA GLY A 28 7.37 8.18 12.00
C GLY A 28 7.88 7.32 10.84
N CYS A 29 7.08 6.36 10.36
CA CYS A 29 7.44 5.55 9.21
C CYS A 29 7.48 6.40 7.93
N PHE A 30 6.48 7.25 7.70
CA PHE A 30 6.42 8.11 6.51
C PHE A 30 7.49 9.20 6.51
N GLU A 31 7.84 9.76 7.67
CA GLU A 31 8.94 10.72 7.79
C GLU A 31 10.24 10.09 7.28
N LYS A 32 10.59 8.89 7.75
CA LYS A 32 11.79 8.17 7.31
C LYS A 32 11.73 7.78 5.83
N ALA A 33 10.59 7.30 5.34
CA ALA A 33 10.41 6.93 3.95
C ALA A 33 10.57 8.13 2.99
N ARG A 34 10.12 9.32 3.40
CA ARG A 34 10.25 10.53 2.57
C ARG A 34 11.68 11.06 2.50
N ASP A 35 12.51 10.76 3.49
CA ASP A 35 13.92 11.14 3.52
C ASP A 35 14.83 10.12 2.83
N ASP A 36 14.33 8.91 2.56
CA ASP A 36 15.09 7.82 1.94
C ASP A 36 15.00 7.85 0.40
N TYR A 37 16.13 8.04 -0.28
CA TYR A 37 16.22 8.09 -1.74
C TYR A 37 15.69 6.83 -2.47
N ARG A 38 15.65 5.68 -1.79
CA ARG A 38 15.16 4.41 -2.35
C ARG A 38 13.66 4.43 -2.60
N VAL A 39 12.90 5.21 -1.82
CA VAL A 39 11.42 5.23 -1.88
C VAL A 39 10.81 6.63 -1.95
N ASN A 40 11.57 7.70 -1.65
CA ASN A 40 11.06 9.07 -1.68
C ASN A 40 10.48 9.47 -3.05
N ARG A 41 11.00 8.88 -4.13
CA ARG A 41 10.55 9.11 -5.50
C ARG A 41 9.07 8.79 -5.71
N PHE A 42 8.46 7.95 -4.88
CA PHE A 42 7.05 7.60 -5.03
C PHE A 42 6.13 8.70 -4.49
N PHE A 43 6.53 9.34 -3.40
CA PHE A 43 5.71 10.33 -2.72
C PHE A 43 5.60 11.64 -3.51
N ASN A 44 4.49 12.33 -3.32
CA ASN A 44 4.28 13.68 -3.83
C ASN A 44 4.83 14.75 -2.86
N ASN A 45 4.60 16.01 -3.21
CA ASN A 45 5.09 17.17 -2.46
C ASN A 45 4.14 17.62 -1.33
N ASN A 46 3.05 16.89 -1.06
CA ASN A 46 2.13 17.24 0.02
C ASN A 46 2.84 17.17 1.38
N SER A 47 2.31 17.85 2.38
CA SER A 47 2.84 17.76 3.75
C SER A 47 2.65 16.36 4.32
N LEU A 48 3.47 15.99 5.32
CA LEU A 48 3.38 14.68 5.98
C LEU A 48 1.94 14.42 6.49
N SER A 49 1.34 15.42 7.13
CA SER A 49 -0.03 15.35 7.66
C SER A 49 -1.08 15.09 6.58
N GLU A 50 -0.95 15.71 5.41
CA GLU A 50 -1.86 15.49 4.28
C GLU A 50 -1.73 14.08 3.71
N GLN A 51 -0.49 13.55 3.60
CA GLN A 51 -0.25 12.20 3.11
C GLN A 51 -0.72 11.13 4.08
N THR A 52 -0.47 11.30 5.38
CA THR A 52 -0.73 10.27 6.40
C THR A 52 -2.14 10.28 6.94
N LYS A 53 -2.88 11.40 6.85
CA LYS A 53 -4.26 11.49 7.36
C LYS A 53 -5.17 10.40 6.77
N PRO A 54 -5.28 10.22 5.44
CA PRO A 54 -6.17 9.19 4.90
C PRO A 54 -5.67 7.78 5.20
N LEU A 55 -4.36 7.56 5.31
CA LEU A 55 -3.80 6.27 5.72
C LEU A 55 -4.21 5.91 7.15
N LYS A 56 -4.15 6.88 8.08
CA LYS A 56 -4.60 6.69 9.46
C LYS A 56 -6.09 6.33 9.51
N ASP A 57 -6.91 6.97 8.69
CA ASP A 57 -8.35 6.70 8.63
C ASP A 57 -8.62 5.32 8.01
N PHE A 58 -7.92 4.95 6.95
CA PHE A 58 -7.95 3.62 6.36
C PHE A 58 -7.58 2.53 7.38
N VAL A 59 -6.46 2.65 8.08
CA VAL A 59 -6.02 1.63 9.04
C VAL A 59 -7.03 1.49 10.19
N LYS A 60 -7.60 2.59 10.68
CA LYS A 60 -8.68 2.51 11.69
C LYS A 60 -9.90 1.76 11.18
N LEU A 61 -10.31 1.98 9.94
CA LEU A 61 -11.41 1.26 9.32
C LEU A 61 -11.12 -0.24 9.23
N VAL A 62 -9.91 -0.61 8.82
CA VAL A 62 -9.48 -2.02 8.77
C VAL A 62 -9.50 -2.66 10.16
N LEU A 63 -8.94 -1.98 11.16
CA LEU A 63 -8.91 -2.47 12.54
C LEU A 63 -10.31 -2.64 13.15
N ASN A 64 -11.26 -1.79 12.73
CA ASN A 64 -12.66 -1.89 13.14
C ASN A 64 -13.47 -2.91 12.31
N GLY A 65 -12.83 -3.62 11.37
CA GLY A 65 -13.48 -4.63 10.54
C GLY A 65 -14.41 -4.06 9.46
N ALA A 66 -14.25 -2.78 9.09
CA ALA A 66 -15.01 -2.18 8.00
C ALA A 66 -14.71 -2.88 6.67
N LYS A 67 -15.72 -2.96 5.80
CA LYS A 67 -15.65 -3.59 4.48
C LYS A 67 -16.43 -2.77 3.46
N GLY A 68 -16.17 -3.01 2.18
CA GLY A 68 -16.92 -2.39 1.07
C GLY A 68 -16.50 -0.95 0.79
N GLU A 69 -17.46 -0.14 0.37
CA GLU A 69 -17.24 1.20 -0.19
C GLU A 69 -16.42 2.13 0.71
N ALA A 70 -16.70 2.18 2.01
CA ALA A 70 -15.96 3.03 2.94
C ALA A 70 -14.45 2.70 3.00
N LEU A 71 -14.09 1.43 2.79
CA LEU A 71 -12.69 1.01 2.75
C LEU A 71 -12.02 1.46 1.43
N THR A 72 -12.74 1.30 0.32
CA THR A 72 -12.28 1.73 -1.01
C THR A 72 -12.09 3.24 -1.07
N GLU A 73 -13.03 4.03 -0.55
CA GLU A 73 -12.92 5.49 -0.47
C GLU A 73 -11.71 5.94 0.34
N ALA A 74 -11.46 5.29 1.49
CA ALA A 74 -10.29 5.60 2.30
C ALA A 74 -8.97 5.25 1.58
N LEU A 75 -8.94 4.15 0.83
CA LEU A 75 -7.80 3.80 -0.03
C LEU A 75 -7.59 4.81 -1.15
N GLU A 76 -8.65 5.21 -1.85
CA GLU A 76 -8.57 6.23 -2.90
C GLU A 76 -8.04 7.56 -2.37
N ALA A 77 -8.56 8.00 -1.23
CA ALA A 77 -8.08 9.20 -0.55
C ALA A 77 -6.60 9.09 -0.18
N TYR A 78 -6.16 7.93 0.33
CA TYR A 78 -4.75 7.66 0.64
C TYR A 78 -3.86 7.71 -0.59
N PHE A 79 -4.16 6.93 -1.63
CA PHE A 79 -3.30 6.89 -2.81
C PHE A 79 -3.24 8.25 -3.51
N THR A 80 -4.35 8.99 -3.49
CA THR A 80 -4.39 10.35 -4.01
C THR A 80 -3.51 11.28 -3.18
N ALA A 81 -3.68 11.29 -1.86
CA ALA A 81 -2.96 12.21 -0.99
C ALA A 81 -1.45 11.96 -0.96
N ALA A 82 -1.01 10.70 -1.02
CA ALA A 82 0.40 10.32 -0.93
C ALA A 82 1.13 10.30 -2.28
N PHE A 83 0.47 9.89 -3.36
CA PHE A 83 1.15 9.57 -4.64
C PHE A 83 0.62 10.33 -5.86
N ALA A 84 -0.54 10.99 -5.79
CA ALA A 84 -1.02 11.76 -6.93
C ALA A 84 -0.10 12.95 -7.19
N ARG A 85 0.39 13.06 -8.42
CA ARG A 85 1.15 14.22 -8.90
C ARG A 85 0.22 15.10 -9.72
N SER A 86 0.00 16.32 -9.27
CA SER A 86 -0.94 17.29 -9.89
C SER A 86 -0.54 17.82 -11.28
N ASN A 87 0.60 17.40 -11.83
CA ASN A 87 1.15 17.94 -13.07
C ASN A 87 1.00 17.04 -14.30
N ALA A 88 0.29 15.91 -14.20
CA ALA A 88 -0.07 15.17 -15.41
C ALA A 88 -1.16 15.93 -16.15
N LYS A 89 -0.80 16.67 -17.22
CA LYS A 89 -1.75 16.98 -18.29
C LYS A 89 -2.47 15.67 -18.61
N PRO A 90 -3.81 15.63 -18.71
CA PRO A 90 -4.50 14.39 -19.08
C PRO A 90 -3.94 13.97 -20.43
N SER A 91 -3.10 12.95 -20.41
CA SER A 91 -2.61 12.35 -21.63
C SER A 91 -3.85 11.76 -22.28
N LEU A 92 -4.16 12.19 -23.50
CA LEU A 92 -5.19 11.59 -24.36
C LEU A 92 -4.93 10.09 -24.62
N VAL A 93 -3.76 9.63 -24.21
CA VAL A 93 -3.29 8.25 -24.22
C VAL A 93 -2.89 7.93 -22.78
N THR A 94 -3.78 7.32 -22.01
CA THR A 94 -3.36 6.61 -20.80
C THR A 94 -2.34 5.55 -21.23
N GLY A 95 -1.29 5.31 -20.45
CA GLY A 95 -0.19 4.39 -20.83
C GLY A 95 -0.63 2.97 -21.22
N ASN A 96 -1.89 2.60 -20.96
CA ASN A 96 -2.51 1.34 -21.35
C ASN A 96 -3.17 1.34 -22.74
N ASP A 97 -3.43 2.51 -23.35
CA ASP A 97 -4.20 2.60 -24.61
C ASP A 97 -3.48 1.93 -25.79
N PHE A 98 -2.18 1.66 -25.66
CA PHE A 98 -1.37 0.94 -26.63
C PHE A 98 -0.60 -0.25 -26.05
N VAL A 99 -0.90 -0.70 -24.83
CA VAL A 99 -0.28 -1.91 -24.25
C VAL A 99 -0.51 -3.11 -25.16
N PHE A 100 -1.71 -3.23 -25.74
CA PHE A 100 -2.04 -4.28 -26.70
C PHE A 100 -1.09 -4.33 -27.93
N LEU A 101 -0.50 -3.19 -28.34
CA LEU A 101 0.46 -3.16 -29.45
C LEU A 101 1.84 -3.71 -29.05
N LEU A 102 2.24 -3.54 -27.79
CA LEU A 102 3.45 -4.16 -27.25
C LEU A 102 3.26 -5.67 -27.06
N ASP A 103 2.03 -6.13 -26.82
CA ASP A 103 1.71 -7.54 -26.66
C ASP A 103 1.78 -8.29 -27.99
N VAL A 104 1.22 -7.69 -29.05
CA VAL A 104 1.20 -8.27 -30.41
C VAL A 104 2.60 -8.31 -31.04
N VAL A 105 3.48 -7.36 -30.71
CA VAL A 105 4.81 -7.26 -31.33
C VAL A 105 5.93 -7.80 -30.43
N GLY A 106 5.75 -7.81 -29.10
CA GLY A 106 6.82 -8.01 -28.13
C GLY A 106 6.84 -9.35 -27.39
N GLY A 107 5.79 -10.18 -27.48
CA GLY A 107 5.79 -11.54 -26.91
C GLY A 107 6.05 -11.61 -25.40
N ARG A 108 5.68 -10.57 -24.65
CA ARG A 108 5.81 -10.55 -23.18
C ARG A 108 4.58 -11.16 -22.53
N ASP A 109 4.78 -12.09 -21.60
CA ASP A 109 3.71 -12.52 -20.70
C ASP A 109 3.27 -11.32 -19.84
N LEU A 110 2.03 -10.89 -20.03
CA LEU A 110 1.42 -9.80 -19.28
C LEU A 110 1.29 -10.20 -17.81
N GLN A 111 2.09 -9.58 -16.94
CA GLN A 111 1.79 -9.57 -15.51
C GLN A 111 0.51 -8.77 -15.31
N VAL A 112 -0.57 -9.45 -14.94
CA VAL A 112 -1.86 -8.80 -14.65
C VAL A 112 -1.68 -7.99 -13.37
N ILE A 113 -1.60 -6.66 -13.51
CA ILE A 113 -1.56 -5.75 -12.37
C ILE A 113 -2.99 -5.56 -11.87
N THR A 114 -3.26 -6.01 -10.64
CA THR A 114 -4.57 -5.91 -9.98
C THR A 114 -4.57 -4.76 -8.97
N PRO A 115 -5.04 -3.55 -9.33
CA PRO A 115 -5.07 -2.41 -8.43
C PRO A 115 -6.09 -2.62 -7.29
N LEU A 116 -5.81 -2.07 -6.10
CA LEU A 116 -6.73 -2.12 -4.95
C LEU A 116 -7.91 -1.15 -5.09
N CYS A 117 -7.66 -0.02 -5.75
CA CYS A 117 -8.63 1.00 -6.08
C CYS A 117 -8.17 1.76 -7.34
N PRO A 118 -9.04 2.54 -8.00
CA PRO A 118 -8.68 3.35 -9.16
C PRO A 118 -7.42 4.21 -8.95
N CYS A 119 -7.26 4.82 -7.77
CA CYS A 119 -6.10 5.68 -7.46
C CYS A 119 -4.80 4.92 -7.20
N HIS A 120 -4.83 3.58 -7.03
CA HIS A 120 -3.61 2.78 -6.82
C HIS A 120 -2.63 2.92 -8.00
N HIS A 121 -3.13 3.26 -9.20
CA HIS A 121 -2.30 3.50 -10.37
C HIS A 121 -1.24 4.59 -10.14
N PHE A 122 -1.45 5.53 -9.22
CA PHE A 122 -0.49 6.61 -8.95
C PHE A 122 0.85 6.05 -8.48
N LEU A 123 0.81 4.97 -7.69
CA LEU A 123 1.99 4.23 -7.25
C LEU A 123 2.46 3.24 -8.32
N LEU A 124 1.56 2.42 -8.86
CA LEU A 124 1.93 1.31 -9.77
C LEU A 124 2.62 1.76 -11.06
N LYS A 125 2.28 2.96 -11.58
CA LYS A 125 2.95 3.55 -12.75
C LYS A 125 4.44 3.86 -12.52
N LEU A 126 4.88 3.89 -11.27
CA LEU A 126 6.27 4.11 -10.89
C LEU A 126 7.02 2.78 -10.66
N GLU A 127 6.37 1.65 -10.94
CA GLU A 127 6.93 0.30 -10.90
C GLU A 127 7.63 -0.02 -9.57
N PRO A 128 6.92 0.07 -8.42
CA PRO A 128 7.48 -0.39 -7.15
C PRO A 128 7.78 -1.89 -7.24
N ASN A 129 8.86 -2.31 -6.59
CA ASN A 129 9.27 -3.71 -6.52
C ASN A 129 9.47 -4.16 -5.05
N ASP A 130 9.90 -5.41 -4.87
CA ASP A 130 10.15 -5.96 -3.53
C ASP A 130 11.20 -5.17 -2.75
N ASP A 131 12.27 -4.70 -3.40
CA ASP A 131 13.28 -3.87 -2.73
C ASP A 131 12.65 -2.59 -2.16
N ASN A 132 11.75 -1.94 -2.92
CA ASN A 132 11.06 -0.75 -2.43
C ASN A 132 10.15 -1.05 -1.23
N TYR A 133 9.49 -2.20 -1.24
CA TYR A 133 8.63 -2.62 -0.15
C TYR A 133 9.44 -2.99 1.10
N ASP A 134 10.57 -3.68 0.93
CA ASP A 134 11.47 -4.05 2.02
C ASP A 134 12.02 -2.80 2.73
N VAL A 135 12.29 -1.72 1.99
CA VAL A 135 12.67 -0.42 2.57
C VAL A 135 11.54 0.17 3.43
N MET A 136 10.28 0.06 2.98
CA MET A 136 9.15 0.51 3.80
C MET A 136 9.02 -0.31 5.10
N MET A 137 9.26 -1.63 5.02
CA MET A 137 9.26 -2.51 6.19
C MET A 137 10.44 -2.23 7.13
N GLU A 138 11.62 -1.89 6.60
CA GLU A 138 12.78 -1.43 7.36
C GLU A 138 12.43 -0.16 8.17
N HIS A 139 11.81 0.83 7.54
CA HIS A 139 11.39 2.07 8.20
C HIS A 139 10.31 1.83 9.25
N LEU A 140 9.33 0.97 8.96
CA LEU A 140 8.33 0.55 9.93
C LEU A 140 8.98 -0.09 11.15
N GLN A 141 9.86 -1.07 10.95
CA GLN A 141 10.59 -1.73 12.03
C GLN A 141 11.42 -0.74 12.86
N ALA A 142 12.12 0.20 12.21
CA ALA A 142 12.88 1.24 12.88
C ALA A 142 11.99 2.12 13.76
N THR A 143 10.85 2.58 13.25
CA THR A 143 9.86 3.36 14.02
C THR A 143 9.31 2.59 15.21
N LEU A 144 9.01 1.30 15.05
CA LEU A 144 8.52 0.47 16.16
C LEU A 144 9.57 0.33 17.28
N ASN A 145 10.84 0.21 16.92
CA ASN A 145 11.95 0.16 17.87
C ASN A 145 12.15 1.49 18.60
N GLU A 146 12.09 2.63 17.89
CA GLU A 146 12.21 3.96 18.48
C GLU A 146 11.08 4.25 19.47
N LEU A 147 9.87 3.81 19.16
CA LEU A 147 8.71 3.93 20.05
C LEU A 147 8.73 2.91 21.20
N SER A 148 9.74 2.04 21.27
CA SER A 148 9.94 1.04 22.32
C SER A 148 8.72 0.14 22.53
N LEU A 149 8.07 -0.28 21.43
CA LEU A 149 6.92 -1.20 21.53
C LEU A 149 7.37 -2.57 22.02
N ASP A 150 6.47 -3.23 22.76
CA ASP A 150 6.64 -4.63 23.13
C ASP A 150 6.82 -5.50 21.88
N LYS A 151 7.85 -6.35 21.90
CA LYS A 151 8.22 -7.20 20.76
C LYS A 151 7.04 -8.00 20.17
N PRO A 152 6.17 -8.66 20.97
CA PRO A 152 5.03 -9.38 20.41
C PRO A 152 4.05 -8.50 19.63
N LEU A 153 3.85 -7.24 20.07
CA LEU A 153 2.99 -6.29 19.37
C LEU A 153 3.66 -5.77 18.09
N ALA A 154 4.96 -5.45 18.16
CA ALA A 154 5.73 -5.04 16.99
C ALA A 154 5.73 -6.13 15.90
N ASP A 155 5.97 -7.38 16.28
CA ASP A 155 5.97 -8.53 15.36
C ASP A 155 4.59 -8.71 14.68
N GLN A 156 3.49 -8.48 15.41
CA GLN A 156 2.14 -8.54 14.83
C GLN A 156 1.86 -7.40 13.84
N ILE A 157 2.31 -6.19 14.14
CA ILE A 157 2.18 -5.04 13.23
C ILE A 157 2.97 -5.29 11.94
N LEU A 158 4.19 -5.82 12.05
CA LEU A 158 5.02 -6.17 10.90
C LEU A 158 4.39 -7.28 10.08
N ALA A 159 3.89 -8.35 10.71
CA ALA A 159 3.22 -9.44 10.02
C ALA A 159 1.95 -8.97 9.28
N PHE A 160 1.19 -8.04 9.89
CA PHE A 160 0.03 -7.44 9.24
C PHE A 160 0.44 -6.58 8.04
N ALA A 161 1.44 -5.71 8.19
CA ALA A 161 1.95 -4.91 7.08
C ALA A 161 2.39 -5.82 5.94
N GLU A 162 3.23 -6.82 6.23
CA GLU A 162 3.75 -7.81 5.29
C GLU A 162 2.64 -8.56 4.53
N SER A 163 1.52 -8.86 5.18
CA SER A 163 0.37 -9.50 4.51
C SER A 163 -0.23 -8.68 3.37
N GLY A 164 0.00 -7.37 3.37
CA GLY A 164 -0.45 -6.44 2.32
C GLY A 164 0.51 -6.31 1.13
N ARG A 165 1.67 -6.99 1.14
CA ARG A 165 2.71 -6.84 0.10
C ARG A 165 2.19 -7.08 -1.31
N GLU A 166 1.57 -8.24 -1.54
CA GLU A 166 1.09 -8.61 -2.88
C GLU A 166 0.01 -7.65 -3.38
N SER A 167 -0.88 -7.22 -2.49
CA SER A 167 -1.90 -6.22 -2.78
C SER A 167 -1.30 -4.84 -3.11
N ALA A 168 -0.30 -4.40 -2.37
CA ALA A 168 0.39 -3.12 -2.57
C ALA A 168 1.23 -3.09 -3.87
N LEU A 169 1.77 -4.24 -4.28
CA LEU A 169 2.51 -4.37 -5.54
C LEU A 169 1.60 -4.72 -6.72
N GLY A 170 0.29 -4.82 -6.49
CA GLY A 170 -0.69 -5.12 -7.53
C GLY A 170 -0.58 -6.54 -8.09
N ARG A 171 -0.03 -7.49 -7.33
CA ARG A 171 0.22 -8.89 -7.73
C ARG A 171 -0.86 -9.87 -7.27
N GLN A 172 -1.90 -9.39 -6.60
CA GLN A 172 -3.02 -10.24 -6.18
C GLN A 172 -3.81 -10.77 -7.38
N GLU A 173 -4.34 -11.99 -7.26
CA GLU A 173 -5.22 -12.54 -8.29
C GLU A 173 -6.49 -11.68 -8.42
N PRO A 174 -6.99 -11.43 -9.65
CA PRO A 174 -8.26 -10.75 -9.83
C PRO A 174 -9.36 -11.60 -9.18
N VAL A 175 -10.15 -10.96 -8.30
CA VAL A 175 -11.31 -11.62 -7.69
C VAL A 175 -12.32 -11.93 -8.79
N SER A 176 -12.41 -13.20 -9.17
CA SER A 176 -13.33 -13.75 -10.18
C SER A 176 -14.75 -13.90 -9.65
#